data_AF-A0A9X2MPX9-F1
#
_entry.id   AF-A0A9X2MPX9-F1
#
_cell.length_a   1.000
_cell.length_b   1.000
_cell.length_c   1.000
_cell.angle_alpha   90.00
_cell.angle_beta   90.00
_cell.angle_gamma   90.00
#
_symmetry.space_group_name_H-M   'P 1'
#
loop_
_entity.id
_entity.type
_entity.pdbx_description
1 polymer ?
#
loop_
_entity_poly.entity_id
_entity_poly.type
_entity_poly.pdbx_seq_one_letter_code
_entity_poly.pdbx_strand_id
1 'polypeptide(L)'
;MNRGLCLYDFGYKPDPGHVELTDSGNVVFYHYTREEHLDKILAPNSGLFARRQVDVCPNPPQEFKGYFLSEGFLETLPLWLTDSPYFGDLGIEMVRKYIGNILLRVELPFSFQGLFVADYAHVLEEKYFSSRGSTPLNLGYNCSSGREITQAYVNSYIPAKKYNSAHIAPLMQVIRRGEGIVIPSEYIALVSEQPLR
;
A
#
# COMPACT_ATOMS: atom_id res chain seq x y z
N MET A 1 2.73 -22.78 -1.69
CA MET A 1 2.20 -21.39 -1.68
C MET A 1 3.31 -20.50 -2.18
N ASN A 2 3.12 -19.85 -3.32
CA ASN A 2 4.14 -19.02 -3.97
C ASN A 2 4.13 -17.63 -3.32
N ARG A 3 4.98 -17.41 -2.31
CA ARG A 3 5.14 -16.11 -1.65
C ARG A 3 6.36 -15.38 -2.19
N GLY A 4 6.28 -14.06 -2.27
CA GLY A 4 7.38 -13.24 -2.77
C GLY A 4 7.72 -13.47 -4.24
N LEU A 5 6.80 -14.05 -5.02
CA LEU A 5 6.90 -13.98 -6.47
C LEU A 5 6.48 -12.59 -6.91
N CYS A 6 7.32 -11.95 -7.71
CA CYS A 6 7.05 -10.62 -8.23
C CYS A 6 6.48 -10.75 -9.64
N LEU A 7 5.57 -9.86 -10.01
CA LEU A 7 5.08 -9.82 -11.39
C LEU A 7 6.23 -9.55 -12.38
N TYR A 8 7.28 -8.85 -11.96
CA TYR A 8 8.52 -8.72 -12.72
C TYR A 8 9.09 -10.07 -13.22
N ASP A 9 9.04 -11.12 -12.40
CA ASP A 9 9.56 -12.46 -12.76
C ASP A 9 8.79 -13.10 -13.93
N PHE A 10 7.64 -12.54 -14.27
CA PHE A 10 6.77 -12.95 -15.37
C PHE A 10 6.80 -11.99 -16.57
N GLY A 11 7.73 -11.03 -16.59
CA GLY A 11 7.96 -10.12 -17.71
C GLY A 11 7.18 -8.79 -17.65
N TYR A 12 6.49 -8.50 -16.55
CA TYR A 12 5.87 -7.19 -16.36
C TYR A 12 6.90 -6.13 -15.95
N LYS A 13 6.70 -4.90 -16.39
CA LYS A 13 7.54 -3.75 -16.09
C LYS A 13 7.18 -3.21 -14.69
N PRO A 14 8.10 -3.22 -13.72
CA PRO A 14 7.82 -2.66 -12.41
C PRO A 14 7.73 -1.12 -12.50
N ASP A 15 6.93 -0.53 -11.60
CA ASP A 15 7.17 0.84 -11.14
C ASP A 15 7.86 0.70 -9.78
N PRO A 16 9.20 0.57 -9.79
CA PRO A 16 9.94 -0.09 -8.74
C PRO A 16 9.66 0.48 -7.34
N GLY A 17 9.42 1.79 -7.22
CA GLY A 17 9.44 2.49 -5.94
C GLY A 17 10.71 2.23 -5.14
N HIS A 18 11.02 3.08 -4.18
CA HIS A 18 12.17 2.86 -3.31
C HIS A 18 11.79 3.00 -1.85
N VAL A 19 12.25 2.07 -1.02
CA VAL A 19 12.17 2.22 0.44
C VAL A 19 13.23 3.24 0.83
N GLU A 20 12.81 4.49 0.95
CA GLU A 20 13.66 5.58 1.41
C GLU A 20 14.07 5.36 2.86
N LEU A 21 15.36 5.57 3.15
CA LEU A 21 15.92 5.57 4.49
C LEU A 21 16.51 6.95 4.78
N THR A 22 16.19 7.50 5.94
CA THR A 22 16.85 8.70 6.48
C THR A 22 18.26 8.37 6.99
N ASP A 23 19.06 9.40 7.28
CA ASP A 23 20.40 9.25 7.87
C ASP A 23 20.39 8.51 9.22
N SER A 24 19.28 8.59 9.97
CA SER A 24 19.07 7.86 11.23
C SER A 24 18.65 6.39 11.02
N GLY A 25 18.49 5.98 9.76
CA GLY A 25 18.04 4.64 9.39
C GLY A 25 16.53 4.41 9.54
N ASN A 26 15.73 5.47 9.63
CA ASN A 26 14.27 5.35 9.63
C ASN A 26 13.73 5.19 8.21
N VAL A 27 12.71 4.34 8.05
CA VAL A 27 11.95 4.17 6.81
C VAL A 27 10.99 5.33 6.63
N VAL A 28 10.94 5.85 5.41
CA VAL A 28 10.01 6.89 4.99
C VAL A 28 8.98 6.31 4.04
N PHE A 29 7.72 6.68 4.23
CA PHE A 29 6.64 6.45 3.28
C PHE A 29 5.55 7.51 3.46
N TYR A 30 4.60 7.54 2.55
CA TYR A 30 3.63 8.63 2.44
C TYR A 30 2.20 8.13 2.54
N HIS A 31 1.33 8.85 3.24
CA HIS A 31 -0.08 8.46 3.40
C HIS A 31 -0.98 9.61 2.97
N TYR A 32 -1.80 9.39 1.94
CA TYR A 32 -2.86 10.33 1.60
C TYR A 32 -4.01 10.22 2.60
N THR A 33 -4.64 11.35 2.93
CA THR A 33 -5.82 11.43 3.76
C THR A 33 -6.68 12.64 3.36
N ARG A 34 -7.83 12.79 4.01
CA ARG A 34 -8.69 13.97 3.91
C ARG A 34 -8.30 14.99 4.97
N GLU A 35 -8.52 16.27 4.64
CA GLU A 35 -8.27 17.38 5.56
C GLU A 35 -9.04 17.23 6.88
N GLU A 36 -10.30 16.78 6.82
CA GLU A 36 -11.13 16.54 8.01
C GLU A 36 -10.58 15.48 8.98
N HIS A 37 -9.57 14.69 8.57
CA HIS A 37 -8.95 13.68 9.41
C HIS A 37 -7.65 14.14 10.08
N LEU A 38 -7.08 15.29 9.68
CA LEU A 38 -5.76 15.73 10.14
C LEU A 38 -5.69 15.90 11.65
N ASP A 39 -6.64 16.63 12.23
CA ASP A 39 -6.69 16.85 13.68
C ASP A 39 -6.74 15.54 14.44
N LYS A 40 -7.51 14.58 13.93
CA LYS A 40 -7.61 13.25 14.54
C LYS A 40 -6.29 12.50 14.42
N ILE A 41 -5.64 12.49 13.26
CA ILE A 41 -4.39 11.73 13.04
C ILE A 41 -3.24 12.32 13.85
N LEU A 42 -3.15 13.65 13.92
CA LEU A 42 -2.03 14.37 14.54
C LEU A 42 -2.24 14.66 16.04
N ALA A 43 -3.42 14.37 16.59
CA ALA A 43 -3.68 14.54 18.03
C ALA A 43 -2.72 13.72 18.92
N PRO A 44 -2.45 14.17 20.16
CA PRO A 44 -1.70 13.38 21.14
C PRO A 44 -2.37 12.02 21.41
N ASN A 45 -1.57 10.95 21.52
CA ASN A 45 -2.03 9.57 21.70
C ASN A 45 -2.95 9.06 20.58
N SER A 46 -2.83 9.63 19.38
CA SER A 46 -3.55 9.21 18.18
C SER A 46 -2.59 8.70 17.11
N GLY A 47 -3.04 8.59 15.87
CA GLY A 47 -2.22 8.21 14.73
C GLY A 47 -3.00 7.58 13.59
N LEU A 48 -2.30 6.95 12.65
CA LEU A 48 -2.94 6.15 11.61
C LEU A 48 -3.45 4.85 12.22
N PHE A 49 -4.66 4.49 11.81
CA PHE A 49 -5.41 3.40 12.41
C PHE A 49 -5.52 2.23 11.43
N ALA A 50 -5.12 1.04 11.88
CA ALA A 50 -5.26 -0.18 11.13
C ALA A 50 -6.69 -0.73 11.26
N ARG A 51 -7.51 -0.52 10.22
CA ARG A 51 -8.92 -0.97 10.17
C ARG A 51 -9.17 -2.12 9.22
N ARG A 52 -8.31 -2.28 8.20
CA ARG A 52 -8.49 -3.30 7.18
C ARG A 52 -7.85 -4.59 7.63
N GLN A 53 -8.63 -5.65 7.72
CA GLN A 53 -8.14 -6.96 8.11
C GLN A 53 -7.31 -7.58 6.97
N VAL A 54 -6.13 -8.13 7.30
CA VAL A 54 -5.18 -8.71 6.33
C VAL A 54 -5.62 -10.12 5.91
N ASP A 55 -6.19 -10.90 6.83
CA ASP A 55 -6.47 -12.33 6.67
C ASP A 55 -7.86 -12.66 6.09
N VAL A 56 -8.43 -11.76 5.30
CA VAL A 56 -9.74 -11.95 4.64
C VAL A 56 -9.65 -12.70 3.29
N CYS A 57 -8.44 -13.12 2.88
CA CYS A 57 -8.25 -13.99 1.72
C CYS A 57 -8.59 -15.47 2.03
N PRO A 58 -8.81 -16.32 1.01
CA PRO A 58 -9.14 -17.74 1.20
C PRO A 58 -8.17 -18.55 2.07
N ASN A 59 -6.86 -18.32 1.93
CA ASN A 59 -5.79 -19.05 2.61
C ASN A 59 -4.77 -18.06 3.18
N PRO A 60 -5.12 -17.33 4.26
CA PRO A 60 -4.23 -16.34 4.83
C PRO A 60 -3.00 -16.99 5.46
N PRO A 61 -1.79 -16.40 5.28
CA PRO A 61 -0.60 -16.82 6.02
C PRO A 61 -0.86 -16.83 7.52
N GLN A 62 -0.41 -17.89 8.21
CA GLN A 62 -0.74 -18.11 9.62
C GLN A 62 -0.28 -16.96 10.52
N GLU A 63 0.86 -16.35 10.20
CA GLU A 63 1.42 -15.22 10.93
C GLU A 63 0.64 -13.91 10.76
N PHE A 64 -0.23 -13.81 9.75
CA PHE A 64 -1.08 -12.64 9.50
C PHE A 64 -2.50 -12.80 10.02
N LYS A 65 -2.83 -13.94 10.66
CA LYS A 65 -4.17 -14.15 11.22
C LYS A 65 -4.48 -13.15 12.34
N GLY A 66 -5.62 -12.48 12.22
CA GLY A 66 -6.04 -11.42 13.12
C GLY A 66 -5.20 -10.13 13.03
N TYR A 67 -4.44 -9.94 11.94
CA TYR A 67 -3.74 -8.69 11.68
C TYR A 67 -4.61 -7.71 10.89
N PHE A 68 -4.36 -6.43 11.16
CA PHE A 68 -4.98 -5.31 10.49
C PHE A 68 -3.88 -4.40 9.93
N LEU A 69 -4.19 -3.66 8.87
CA LEU A 69 -3.23 -2.88 8.12
C LEU A 69 -3.62 -1.40 7.98
N SER A 70 -2.59 -0.57 7.81
CA SER A 70 -2.64 0.74 7.17
C SER A 70 -1.69 0.74 5.96
N GLU A 71 -2.07 1.45 4.90
CA GLU A 71 -1.36 1.48 3.62
C GLU A 71 -0.70 2.84 3.40
N GLY A 72 0.46 2.86 2.75
CA GLY A 72 1.12 4.08 2.31
C GLY A 72 1.94 3.87 1.04
N PHE A 73 2.27 4.96 0.36
CA PHE A 73 3.03 5.00 -0.87
C PHE A 73 4.52 5.10 -0.56
N LEU A 74 5.38 4.45 -1.35
CA LEU A 74 6.83 4.56 -1.18
C LEU A 74 7.37 5.93 -1.64
N GLU A 75 6.63 6.63 -2.49
CA GLU A 75 6.97 7.94 -3.03
C GLU A 75 5.76 8.88 -2.86
N THR A 76 6.00 10.19 -2.94
CA THR A 76 4.93 11.20 -2.80
C THR A 76 3.87 11.08 -3.89
N LEU A 77 4.29 10.76 -5.11
CA LEU A 77 3.44 10.63 -6.29
C LEU A 77 4.03 9.58 -7.26
N PRO A 78 3.88 8.27 -6.98
CA PRO A 78 4.48 7.22 -7.81
C PRO A 78 3.86 7.18 -9.21
N LEU A 79 4.62 6.69 -10.20
CA LEU A 79 4.18 6.68 -11.60
C LEU A 79 2.94 5.81 -11.80
N TRP A 80 2.84 4.67 -11.11
CA TRP A 80 1.66 3.80 -11.19
C TRP A 80 0.38 4.48 -10.73
N LEU A 81 0.48 5.58 -9.97
CA LEU A 81 -0.66 6.38 -9.56
C LEU A 81 -1.15 7.32 -10.67
N THR A 82 -0.24 7.89 -11.46
CA THR A 82 -0.53 9.02 -12.37
C THR A 82 -0.43 8.68 -13.85
N ASP A 83 0.52 7.85 -14.23
CA ASP A 83 0.82 7.46 -15.60
C ASP A 83 1.23 5.98 -15.66
N SER A 84 0.35 5.11 -15.15
CA SER A 84 0.62 3.68 -15.16
C SER A 84 0.56 3.14 -16.59
N PRO A 85 1.60 2.41 -17.07
CA PRO A 85 1.54 1.75 -18.38
C PRO A 85 0.47 0.65 -18.45
N TYR A 86 -0.04 0.20 -17.29
CA TYR A 86 -1.06 -0.84 -17.20
C TYR A 86 -2.44 -0.28 -16.85
N PHE A 87 -2.49 0.69 -15.96
CA PHE A 87 -3.74 1.15 -15.35
C PHE A 87 -4.11 2.59 -15.72
N GLY A 88 -3.28 3.29 -16.51
CA GLY A 88 -3.45 4.71 -16.85
C GLY A 88 -3.57 5.55 -15.58
N ASP A 89 -4.66 6.33 -15.51
CA ASP A 89 -5.02 7.25 -14.43
C ASP A 89 -5.88 6.63 -13.32
N LEU A 90 -6.14 5.32 -13.34
CA LEU A 90 -7.03 4.68 -12.35
C LEU A 90 -6.57 4.91 -10.90
N GLY A 91 -5.25 4.90 -10.66
CA GLY A 91 -4.70 5.12 -9.33
C GLY A 91 -5.10 6.49 -8.76
N ILE A 92 -4.87 7.55 -9.53
CA ILE A 92 -5.18 8.92 -9.10
C ILE A 92 -6.69 9.16 -8.98
N GLU A 93 -7.50 8.55 -9.85
CA GLU A 93 -8.97 8.56 -9.71
C GLU A 93 -9.39 7.99 -8.35
N MET A 94 -8.81 6.85 -7.96
CA MET A 94 -9.11 6.19 -6.69
C MET A 94 -8.67 7.01 -5.47
N VAL A 95 -7.46 7.58 -5.49
CA VAL A 95 -6.96 8.42 -4.38
C VAL A 95 -7.87 9.62 -4.17
N ARG A 96 -8.18 10.37 -5.24
CA ARG A 96 -9.05 11.55 -5.16
C ARG A 96 -10.45 11.21 -4.67
N LYS A 97 -11.01 10.09 -5.12
CA LYS A 97 -12.38 9.69 -4.76
C LYS A 97 -12.49 9.14 -3.33
N TYR A 98 -11.54 8.31 -2.90
CA TYR A 98 -11.72 7.48 -1.70
C TYR A 98 -10.81 7.85 -0.53
N ILE A 99 -9.65 8.46 -0.78
CA ILE A 99 -8.62 8.66 0.24
C ILE A 99 -8.50 10.14 0.62
N GLY A 100 -8.37 11.04 -0.36
CA GLY A 100 -8.15 12.47 -0.16
C GLY A 100 -6.84 12.94 -0.79
N ASN A 101 -6.59 14.25 -0.71
CA ASN A 101 -5.46 14.92 -1.38
C ASN A 101 -4.42 15.49 -0.41
N ILE A 102 -4.55 15.22 0.89
CA ILE A 102 -3.55 15.65 1.87
C ILE A 102 -2.52 14.56 2.08
N LEU A 103 -1.26 14.87 1.81
CA LEU A 103 -0.14 13.98 1.96
C LEU A 103 0.53 14.14 3.32
N LEU A 104 0.62 13.04 4.05
CA LEU A 104 1.39 12.89 5.27
C LEU A 104 2.70 12.16 4.95
N ARG A 105 3.80 12.57 5.58
CA ARG A 105 5.06 11.82 5.65
C ARG A 105 5.06 11.02 6.94
N VAL A 106 5.34 9.72 6.82
CA VAL A 106 5.52 8.82 7.95
C VAL A 106 6.98 8.42 8.00
N GLU A 107 7.58 8.53 9.18
CA GLU A 107 8.96 8.12 9.43
C GLU A 107 8.99 7.13 10.60
N LEU A 108 9.35 5.87 10.34
CA LEU A 108 9.39 4.83 11.37
C LEU A 108 10.79 4.23 11.50
N PRO A 109 11.21 3.82 12.71
CA PRO A 109 12.43 3.03 12.87
C PRO A 109 12.40 1.79 11.98
N PHE A 110 13.52 1.42 11.34
CA PHE A 110 13.54 0.22 10.50
C PHE A 110 13.27 -1.08 11.28
N SER A 111 13.45 -1.04 12.60
CA SER A 111 13.09 -2.11 13.54
C SER A 111 11.61 -2.15 13.89
N PHE A 112 10.79 -1.21 13.40
CA PHE A 112 9.35 -1.20 13.64
C PHE A 112 8.74 -2.50 13.11
N GLN A 113 7.93 -3.15 13.95
CA GLN A 113 7.36 -4.44 13.59
C GLN A 113 6.24 -4.28 12.58
N GLY A 114 6.12 -5.23 11.65
CA GLY A 114 5.00 -5.26 10.72
C GLY A 114 5.16 -4.40 9.46
N LEU A 115 6.40 -4.05 9.08
CA LEU A 115 6.68 -3.34 7.83
C LEU A 115 6.86 -4.29 6.63
N PHE A 116 5.96 -4.19 5.67
CA PHE A 116 6.00 -4.95 4.41
C PHE A 116 5.79 -4.02 3.21
N VAL A 117 6.26 -4.44 2.05
CA VAL A 117 5.87 -3.87 0.76
C VAL A 117 5.03 -4.91 0.04
N ALA A 118 3.89 -4.49 -0.50
CA ALA A 118 2.97 -5.34 -1.26
C ALA A 118 2.80 -4.79 -2.67
N ASP A 119 2.42 -5.65 -3.62
CA ASP A 119 2.14 -5.25 -5.01
C ASP A 119 0.65 -4.96 -5.18
N TYR A 120 0.28 -3.68 -5.14
CA TYR A 120 -1.11 -3.23 -5.27
C TYR A 120 -1.67 -3.47 -6.69
N ALA A 121 -0.83 -3.89 -7.65
CA ALA A 121 -1.26 -4.16 -9.01
C ALA A 121 -2.33 -5.26 -9.09
N HIS A 122 -2.30 -6.23 -8.16
CA HIS A 122 -3.36 -7.23 -8.04
C HIS A 122 -4.72 -6.58 -7.74
N VAL A 123 -4.75 -5.60 -6.84
CA VAL A 123 -5.98 -4.87 -6.48
C VAL A 123 -6.39 -3.93 -7.61
N LEU A 124 -5.43 -3.26 -8.26
CA LEU A 124 -5.70 -2.39 -9.40
C LEU A 124 -6.33 -3.15 -10.57
N GLU A 125 -5.92 -4.39 -10.83
CA GLU A 125 -6.54 -5.21 -11.89
C GLU A 125 -8.03 -5.47 -11.63
N GLU A 126 -8.42 -5.80 -10.39
CA GLU A 126 -9.82 -5.96 -10.01
C GLU A 126 -10.61 -4.65 -10.20
N LYS A 127 -10.04 -3.53 -9.76
CA LYS A 127 -10.68 -2.22 -9.87
C LYS A 127 -10.80 -1.78 -11.33
N TYR A 128 -9.80 -2.08 -12.15
CA TYR A 128 -9.83 -1.83 -13.58
C TYR A 128 -10.92 -2.67 -14.26
N PHE A 129 -11.00 -3.97 -13.95
CA PHE A 129 -12.09 -4.82 -14.45
C PHE A 129 -13.47 -4.29 -14.07
N SER A 130 -13.65 -3.92 -12.80
CA SER A 130 -14.94 -3.45 -12.28
C SER A 130 -15.38 -2.11 -12.89
N SER A 131 -14.44 -1.24 -13.22
CA SER A 131 -14.72 0.12 -13.72
C SER A 131 -14.66 0.25 -15.25
N ARG A 132 -13.80 -0.52 -15.90
CA ARG A 132 -13.44 -0.39 -17.32
C ARG A 132 -13.61 -1.69 -18.13
N GLY A 133 -14.03 -2.79 -17.49
CA GLY A 133 -14.46 -4.03 -18.16
C GLY A 133 -13.33 -4.88 -18.76
N SER A 134 -12.07 -4.65 -18.40
CA SER A 134 -10.91 -5.41 -18.92
C SER A 134 -9.86 -5.66 -17.83
N THR A 135 -8.94 -6.59 -18.10
CA THR A 135 -7.85 -6.99 -17.21
C THR A 135 -6.50 -6.69 -17.85
N PRO A 136 -5.87 -5.53 -17.58
CA PRO A 136 -4.67 -5.09 -18.28
C PRO A 136 -3.45 -5.99 -18.11
N LEU A 137 -3.33 -6.63 -16.95
CA LEU A 137 -2.26 -7.58 -16.67
C LEU A 137 -2.64 -9.01 -17.09
N ASN A 138 -3.93 -9.30 -17.26
CA ASN A 138 -4.45 -10.61 -17.63
C ASN A 138 -3.90 -11.74 -16.72
N LEU A 139 -3.89 -11.52 -15.40
CA LEU A 139 -3.33 -12.47 -14.43
C LEU A 139 -4.18 -13.73 -14.24
N GLY A 140 -5.31 -13.85 -14.94
CA GLY A 140 -6.19 -15.01 -14.94
C GLY A 140 -7.07 -15.14 -13.69
N TYR A 141 -7.15 -14.11 -12.85
CA TYR A 141 -7.96 -14.12 -11.64
C TYR A 141 -9.45 -14.11 -11.95
N ASN A 142 -10.23 -14.82 -11.12
CA ASN A 142 -11.65 -14.57 -11.03
C ASN A 142 -11.93 -13.28 -10.23
N CYS A 143 -12.11 -12.18 -10.96
CA CYS A 143 -12.36 -10.84 -10.39
C CYS A 143 -13.77 -10.67 -9.78
N SER A 144 -14.70 -11.61 -9.96
CA SER A 144 -16.09 -11.44 -9.50
C SER A 144 -16.24 -11.41 -7.98
N SER A 145 -15.32 -12.03 -7.24
CA SER A 145 -15.41 -12.18 -5.78
C SER A 145 -14.31 -11.44 -4.99
N GLY A 146 -13.27 -10.94 -5.67
CA GLY A 146 -12.09 -10.35 -5.03
C GLY A 146 -11.22 -11.32 -4.22
N ARG A 147 -11.62 -12.58 -4.06
CA ARG A 147 -10.94 -13.57 -3.19
C ARG A 147 -9.54 -13.93 -3.70
N GLU A 148 -9.41 -14.23 -4.99
CA GLU A 148 -8.12 -14.60 -5.60
C GLU A 148 -7.16 -13.42 -5.63
N ILE A 149 -7.67 -12.23 -5.95
CA ILE A 149 -6.92 -10.97 -5.90
C ILE A 149 -6.39 -10.70 -4.49
N THR A 150 -7.25 -10.82 -3.48
CA THR A 150 -6.83 -10.61 -2.09
C THR A 150 -5.77 -11.64 -1.68
N GLN A 151 -5.90 -12.89 -2.12
CA GLN A 151 -4.86 -13.91 -1.89
C GLN A 151 -3.53 -13.52 -2.54
N ALA A 152 -3.56 -13.10 -3.80
CA ALA A 152 -2.37 -12.69 -4.55
C ALA A 152 -1.71 -11.47 -3.89
N TYR A 153 -2.50 -10.46 -3.52
CA TYR A 153 -2.05 -9.28 -2.81
C TYR A 153 -1.35 -9.64 -1.49
N VAL A 154 -1.96 -10.48 -0.64
CA VAL A 154 -1.33 -10.90 0.62
C VAL A 154 -0.07 -11.76 0.38
N ASN A 155 -0.04 -12.57 -0.67
CA ASN A 155 1.14 -13.37 -1.04
C ASN A 155 2.30 -12.51 -1.58
N SER A 156 2.01 -11.31 -2.08
CA SER A 156 3.02 -10.34 -2.56
C SER A 156 3.75 -9.62 -1.42
N TYR A 157 3.38 -9.83 -0.16
CA TYR A 157 4.01 -9.13 0.96
C TYR A 157 5.48 -9.56 1.10
N ILE A 158 6.38 -8.60 0.91
CA ILE A 158 7.82 -8.74 1.13
C ILE A 158 8.20 -7.87 2.33
N PRO A 159 8.93 -8.36 3.35
CA PRO A 159 9.41 -7.50 4.42
C PRO A 159 10.15 -6.29 3.85
N ALA A 160 9.88 -5.07 4.34
CA ALA A 160 10.42 -3.84 3.72
C ALA A 160 11.96 -3.89 3.53
N LYS A 161 12.68 -4.51 4.46
CA LYS A 161 14.14 -4.71 4.40
C LYS A 161 14.66 -5.64 3.31
N LYS A 162 13.78 -6.43 2.70
CA LYS A 162 14.09 -7.37 1.61
C LYS A 162 13.50 -6.90 0.28
N TYR A 163 12.81 -5.76 0.28
CA TYR A 163 12.18 -5.25 -0.92
C TYR A 163 13.26 -4.86 -1.93
N ASN A 164 13.12 -5.34 -3.15
CA ASN A 164 14.11 -5.23 -4.22
C ASN A 164 13.55 -4.51 -5.45
N SER A 165 12.54 -3.66 -5.27
CA SER A 165 12.01 -2.80 -6.34
C SER A 165 11.42 -3.59 -7.53
N ALA A 166 10.84 -4.76 -7.27
CA ALA A 166 10.32 -5.67 -8.30
C ALA A 166 8.78 -5.66 -8.46
N HIS A 167 8.06 -4.82 -7.70
CA HIS A 167 6.60 -4.72 -7.80
C HIS A 167 6.16 -3.72 -8.88
N ILE A 168 4.97 -3.93 -9.43
CA ILE A 168 4.37 -3.02 -10.42
C ILE A 168 3.75 -1.79 -9.75
N ALA A 169 3.07 -1.97 -8.61
CA ALA A 169 2.46 -0.87 -7.87
C ALA A 169 2.76 -1.02 -6.37
N PRO A 170 4.00 -0.75 -5.93
CA PRO A 170 4.39 -0.97 -4.55
C PRO A 170 3.67 -0.05 -3.58
N LEU A 171 3.15 -0.64 -2.50
CA LEU A 171 2.66 0.07 -1.32
C LEU A 171 3.35 -0.46 -0.06
N MET A 172 3.73 0.46 0.82
CA MET A 172 4.04 0.14 2.21
C MET A 172 2.78 -0.35 2.92
N GLN A 173 2.92 -1.47 3.63
CA GLN A 173 1.94 -2.05 4.51
C GLN A 173 2.50 -2.04 5.92
N VAL A 174 1.83 -1.34 6.83
CA VAL A 174 2.13 -1.41 8.26
C VAL A 174 1.03 -2.20 8.93
N ILE A 175 1.39 -3.38 9.43
CA ILE A 175 0.44 -4.33 10.00
C ILE A 175 0.62 -4.48 11.50
N ARG A 176 -0.48 -4.69 12.23
CA ARG A 176 -0.47 -5.04 13.66
C ARG A 176 -1.54 -6.07 13.97
N ARG A 177 -1.37 -6.78 15.08
CA ARG A 177 -2.42 -7.68 15.59
C ARG A 177 -3.56 -6.88 16.22
N GLY A 178 -4.79 -7.19 15.81
CA GLY A 178 -6.00 -6.49 16.24
C GLY A 178 -6.15 -5.10 15.61
N GLU A 179 -7.38 -4.61 15.63
CA GLU A 179 -7.72 -3.27 15.15
C GLU A 179 -7.20 -2.19 16.14
N GLY A 180 -6.76 -1.03 15.64
CA GLY A 180 -6.24 0.05 16.50
C GLY A 180 -5.21 0.96 15.82
N ILE A 181 -4.64 1.89 16.60
CA ILE A 181 -3.54 2.75 16.14
C ILE A 181 -2.33 1.88 15.82
N VAL A 182 -1.83 2.00 14.58
CA VAL A 182 -0.67 1.26 14.07
C VAL A 182 0.55 2.13 13.88
N ILE A 183 0.36 3.41 13.59
CA ILE A 183 1.44 4.39 13.44
C ILE A 183 1.07 5.54 14.36
N PRO A 184 1.73 5.65 15.53
CA PRO A 184 1.51 6.77 16.45
C PRO A 184 1.80 8.13 15.82
N SER A 185 1.12 9.18 16.30
CA SER A 185 1.19 10.53 15.73
C SER A 185 2.58 11.17 15.79
N GLU A 186 3.44 10.77 16.74
CA GLU A 186 4.81 11.25 16.82
C GLU A 186 5.69 10.88 15.61
N TYR A 187 5.27 9.91 14.80
CA TYR A 187 5.96 9.47 13.58
C TYR A 187 5.38 10.10 12.30
N ILE A 188 4.40 11.00 12.43
CA ILE A 188 3.61 11.51 11.31
C ILE A 188 3.80 13.03 11.22
N ALA A 189 4.15 13.50 10.03
CA ALA A 189 4.22 14.92 9.72
C ALA A 189 3.41 15.22 8.46
N LEU A 190 2.93 16.46 8.34
CA LEU A 190 2.39 16.97 7.08
C LEU A 190 3.55 17.22 6.10
N VAL A 191 3.41 16.79 4.84
CA VAL A 191 4.40 17.14 3.82
C VAL A 191 4.31 18.63 3.50
N SER A 192 5.44 19.32 3.38
CA SER A 192 5.48 20.74 3.04
C SER A 192 4.89 21.05 1.66
N GLU A 193 5.17 20.20 0.68
CA GLU A 193 4.62 20.27 -0.67
C GLU A 193 3.50 19.23 -0.85
N GLN A 194 2.33 19.69 -1.26
CA GLN A 194 1.14 18.86 -1.41
C GLN A 194 0.91 18.58 -2.90
N PRO A 195 1.32 17.40 -3.43
CA PRO A 195 1.38 17.16 -4.88
C PRO A 195 0.02 17.13 -5.58
N LEU A 196 -1.07 17.04 -4.83
CA LEU A 196 -2.45 16.98 -5.34
C LEU A 196 -3.31 18.20 -4.91
N ARG A 197 -2.69 19.25 -4.39
CA ARG A 197 -3.35 20.52 -4.06
C ARG A 197 -3.02 21.61 -5.07
#